data_AF-A0A2E6DU23-F1
#
_entry.id   AF-A0A2E6DU23-F1
#
_cell.length_a   1.000
_cell.length_b   1.000
_cell.length_c   1.000
_cell.angle_alpha   90.00
_cell.angle_beta   90.00
_cell.angle_gamma   90.00
#
_symmetry.space_group_name_H-M   'P 1'
#
loop_
_entity.id
_entity.type
_entity.pdbx_description
1 polymer ?
#
loop_
_entity_poly.entity_id
_entity_poly.type
_entity_poly.pdbx_seq_one_letter_code
_entity_poly.pdbx_strand_id
1 'polypeptide(L)'
;MRPSSATWQSAEERAVSEIMGVTMLLAMVISTMAGVVVVMQPFMEDLTDNRDWAAGSVAATQFNDRIMVAAESPEGTGIVINSQHVSDTIKPLRNAEIWQISADLYGQDRITVTLENGLFNVSSLNGTATAVEIRTVSGTETWQLQDGMGENTTQLSMQDWMVLDVMDSENRLIHRWVQVPLDGIQLRTPLTEGSFQVNLVNGARIEQLPNQPIEVQSYPRLDYEQTLEGGLRVSIVLIDIEISGFERSTEQSLDVESRGALLFFEHEARNLKIMPEFTGVDNPESRYLRHWTDAYDLHRATGESSDYVGFGPNGRVSGAEGMTLHPNSVGFHLDVILQQVVVQ
;
A
#
# COMPACT_ATOMS: atom_id res chain seq x y z
N MET A 1 28.25 -87.90 -39.66
CA MET A 1 27.98 -86.45 -39.60
C MET A 1 29.00 -85.82 -38.67
N ARG A 2 29.87 -84.95 -39.18
CA ARG A 2 30.95 -84.30 -38.42
C ARG A 2 30.36 -83.21 -37.50
N PRO A 3 30.86 -83.03 -36.27
CA PRO A 3 30.44 -81.94 -35.40
C PRO A 3 30.97 -80.61 -35.93
N SER A 4 30.20 -79.55 -35.73
CA SER A 4 30.52 -78.17 -36.10
C SER A 4 31.77 -77.68 -35.37
N SER A 5 32.70 -77.10 -36.12
CA SER A 5 33.93 -76.47 -35.64
C SER A 5 33.64 -75.38 -34.60
N ALA A 6 34.20 -75.53 -33.40
CA ALA A 6 34.28 -74.47 -32.42
C ALA A 6 35.22 -73.37 -32.93
N THR A 7 34.68 -72.18 -33.17
CA THR A 7 35.43 -70.96 -33.46
C THR A 7 36.12 -70.48 -32.20
N TRP A 8 37.46 -70.49 -32.20
CA TRP A 8 38.27 -69.86 -31.16
C TRP A 8 38.32 -68.35 -31.43
N GLN A 9 37.57 -67.57 -30.64
CA GLN A 9 37.74 -66.11 -30.60
C GLN A 9 39.10 -65.77 -29.97
N SER A 10 39.84 -64.85 -30.58
CA SER A 10 41.14 -64.40 -30.05
C SER A 10 40.93 -63.59 -28.76
N ALA A 11 41.92 -63.61 -27.85
CA ALA A 11 41.84 -62.85 -26.59
C ALA A 11 41.69 -61.33 -26.82
N GLU A 12 42.18 -60.81 -27.95
CA GLU A 12 41.99 -59.42 -28.37
C GLU A 12 40.53 -59.11 -28.75
N GLU A 13 39.82 -60.00 -29.45
CA GLU A 13 38.39 -59.79 -29.76
C GLU A 13 37.52 -59.76 -28.50
N ARG A 14 37.88 -60.58 -27.48
CA ARG A 14 37.20 -60.52 -26.17
C ARG A 14 37.50 -59.23 -25.43
N ALA A 15 38.75 -58.77 -25.43
CA ALA A 15 39.13 -57.51 -24.79
C ALA A 15 38.46 -56.29 -25.47
N VAL A 16 38.38 -56.28 -26.80
CA VAL A 16 37.67 -55.22 -27.57
C VAL A 16 36.17 -55.28 -27.32
N SER A 17 35.56 -56.48 -27.28
CA SER A 17 34.13 -56.64 -26.96
C SER A 17 33.79 -56.20 -25.54
N GLU A 18 34.68 -56.42 -24.57
CA GLU A 18 34.50 -56.01 -23.18
C GLU A 18 34.61 -54.48 -23.04
N ILE A 19 35.61 -53.86 -23.66
CA ILE A 19 35.78 -52.41 -23.67
C ILE A 19 34.60 -51.74 -24.40
N MET A 20 34.15 -52.28 -25.54
CA MET A 20 32.98 -51.74 -26.26
C MET A 20 31.68 -51.92 -25.49
N GLY A 21 31.51 -53.04 -24.76
CA GLY A 21 30.34 -53.25 -23.90
C GLY A 21 30.29 -52.23 -22.76
N VAL A 22 31.43 -51.97 -22.10
CA VAL A 22 31.52 -50.98 -21.02
C VAL A 22 31.30 -49.56 -21.53
N THR A 23 31.87 -49.19 -22.69
CA THR A 23 31.65 -47.84 -23.25
C THR A 23 30.22 -47.64 -23.71
N MET A 24 29.55 -48.66 -24.26
CA MET A 24 28.14 -48.58 -24.64
C MET A 24 27.22 -48.46 -23.41
N LEU A 25 27.48 -49.23 -22.35
CA LEU A 25 26.73 -49.10 -21.08
C LEU A 25 26.96 -47.73 -20.46
N LEU A 26 28.20 -47.23 -20.44
CA LEU A 26 28.51 -45.90 -19.93
C LEU A 26 27.80 -44.80 -20.73
N ALA A 27 27.82 -44.89 -22.07
CA ALA A 27 27.11 -43.94 -22.93
C ALA A 27 25.60 -43.96 -22.70
N MET A 28 25.02 -45.14 -22.48
CA MET A 28 23.59 -45.29 -22.16
C MET A 28 23.25 -44.73 -20.77
N VAL A 29 24.11 -44.91 -19.77
CA VAL A 29 23.91 -44.33 -18.44
C VAL A 29 24.02 -42.80 -18.52
N ILE A 30 25.00 -42.26 -19.22
CA ILE A 30 25.16 -40.82 -19.39
C ILE A 30 23.97 -40.23 -20.15
N SER A 31 23.48 -40.87 -21.21
CA SER A 31 22.33 -40.37 -21.97
C SER A 31 21.01 -40.44 -21.19
N THR A 32 20.81 -41.50 -20.42
CA THR A 32 19.62 -41.63 -19.55
C THR A 32 19.66 -40.63 -18.40
N MET A 33 20.81 -40.43 -17.74
CA MET A 33 20.95 -39.40 -16.70
C MET A 33 20.79 -37.98 -17.27
N ALA A 34 21.39 -37.68 -18.44
CA ALA A 34 21.20 -36.39 -19.10
C ALA A 34 19.73 -36.15 -19.48
N GLY A 35 19.04 -37.18 -19.99
CA GLY A 35 17.61 -37.11 -20.28
C GLY A 35 16.77 -36.82 -19.03
N VAL A 36 17.07 -37.46 -17.89
CA VAL A 36 16.39 -37.19 -16.62
C VAL A 36 16.63 -35.76 -16.16
N VAL A 37 17.86 -35.23 -16.26
CA VAL A 37 18.16 -33.85 -15.85
C VAL A 37 17.37 -32.84 -16.70
N VAL A 38 17.33 -33.01 -18.02
CA VAL A 38 16.57 -32.11 -18.91
C VAL A 38 15.07 -32.14 -18.61
N VAL A 39 14.52 -33.32 -18.29
CA VAL A 39 13.11 -33.45 -17.91
C VAL A 39 12.83 -32.88 -16.51
N MET A 40 13.77 -32.99 -15.57
CA MET A 40 13.63 -32.51 -14.20
C MET A 40 13.92 -31.02 -14.03
N GLN A 41 14.69 -30.41 -14.93
CA GLN A 41 15.07 -29.00 -14.86
C GLN A 41 13.88 -28.04 -14.68
N PRO A 42 12.80 -28.09 -15.49
CA PRO A 42 11.66 -27.18 -15.30
C PRO A 42 10.98 -27.36 -13.94
N PHE A 43 10.97 -28.57 -13.38
CA PHE A 43 10.43 -28.80 -12.03
C PHE A 43 11.34 -28.24 -10.95
N MET A 44 12.65 -28.30 -11.13
CA MET A 44 13.60 -27.69 -10.19
C MET A 44 13.48 -26.16 -10.19
N GLU A 45 13.28 -25.55 -11.37
CA GLU A 45 13.06 -24.11 -11.53
C GLU A 45 11.74 -23.67 -10.86
N ASP A 46 10.65 -24.40 -11.07
CA ASP A 46 9.36 -24.14 -10.40
C ASP A 46 9.46 -24.31 -8.87
N LEU A 47 10.18 -25.32 -8.38
CA LEU A 47 10.42 -25.50 -6.96
C LEU A 47 11.23 -24.34 -6.35
N THR A 48 12.24 -23.83 -7.08
CA THR A 48 13.00 -22.66 -6.62
C THR A 48 12.14 -21.40 -6.62
N ASP A 49 11.35 -21.17 -7.66
CA ASP A 49 10.46 -20.01 -7.76
C ASP A 49 9.40 -20.03 -6.65
N ASN A 50 8.76 -21.17 -6.39
CA ASN A 50 7.79 -21.30 -5.31
C ASN A 50 8.41 -21.06 -3.93
N ARG A 51 9.64 -21.54 -3.71
CA ARG A 51 10.36 -21.29 -2.45
C ARG A 51 10.69 -19.81 -2.29
N ASP A 52 11.17 -19.16 -3.35
CA ASP A 52 11.62 -17.77 -3.31
C ASP A 52 10.41 -16.82 -3.20
N TRP A 53 9.28 -17.12 -3.86
CA TRP A 53 7.99 -16.45 -3.66
C TRP A 53 7.52 -16.59 -2.20
N ALA A 54 7.47 -17.81 -1.66
CA ALA A 54 7.04 -18.04 -0.28
C ALA A 54 7.94 -17.32 0.72
N ALA A 55 9.27 -17.36 0.52
CA ALA A 55 10.23 -16.65 1.35
C ALA A 55 10.01 -15.13 1.29
N GLY A 56 9.81 -14.56 0.10
CA GLY A 56 9.52 -13.14 -0.08
C GLY A 56 8.21 -12.71 0.55
N SER A 57 7.16 -13.52 0.41
CA SER A 57 5.84 -13.24 1.00
C SER A 57 5.90 -13.21 2.53
N VAL A 58 6.60 -14.17 3.15
CA VAL A 58 6.83 -14.23 4.61
C VAL A 58 7.71 -13.07 5.08
N ALA A 59 8.80 -12.78 4.37
CA ALA A 59 9.70 -11.68 4.70
C ALA A 59 8.97 -10.33 4.66
N ALA A 60 8.12 -10.11 3.65
CA ALA A 60 7.29 -8.93 3.54
C ALA A 60 6.30 -8.79 4.70
N THR A 61 5.69 -9.90 5.12
CA THR A 61 4.76 -9.91 6.27
C THR A 61 5.47 -9.50 7.54
N GLN A 62 6.61 -10.14 7.85
CA GLN A 62 7.38 -9.82 9.05
C GLN A 62 7.93 -8.39 9.04
N PHE A 63 8.31 -7.88 7.86
CA PHE A 63 8.79 -6.52 7.71
C PHE A 63 7.65 -5.51 7.91
N ASN A 64 6.49 -5.76 7.29
CA ASN A 64 5.29 -4.95 7.51
C ASN A 64 4.93 -4.88 9.00
N ASP A 65 4.84 -6.03 9.69
CA ASP A 65 4.50 -6.06 11.12
C ASP A 65 5.46 -5.21 11.96
N ARG A 66 6.76 -5.23 11.64
CA ARG A 66 7.75 -4.39 12.34
C ARG A 66 7.58 -2.91 12.03
N ILE A 67 7.25 -2.54 10.80
CA ILE A 67 6.90 -1.16 10.44
C ILE A 67 5.68 -0.71 11.22
N MET A 68 4.63 -1.55 11.33
CA MET A 68 3.42 -1.20 12.08
C MET A 68 3.72 -0.97 13.56
N VAL A 69 4.57 -1.81 14.17
CA VAL A 69 4.97 -1.63 15.58
C VAL A 69 5.80 -0.36 15.76
N ALA A 70 6.72 -0.07 14.82
CA ALA A 70 7.47 1.19 14.86
C ALA A 70 6.54 2.41 14.68
N ALA A 71 5.60 2.36 13.75
CA ALA A 71 4.63 3.44 13.50
C ALA A 71 3.77 3.79 14.72
N GLU A 72 3.44 2.79 15.55
CA GLU A 72 2.70 2.98 16.80
C GLU A 72 3.58 3.38 18.00
N SER A 73 4.90 3.33 17.83
CA SER A 73 5.83 3.66 18.89
C SER A 73 6.05 5.18 19.03
N PRO A 74 6.42 5.67 20.23
CA PRO A 74 6.78 7.08 20.41
C PRO A 74 7.96 7.50 19.53
N GLU A 75 8.02 8.79 19.21
CA GLU A 75 9.12 9.40 18.45
C GLU A 75 10.49 9.00 19.00
N GLY A 76 11.40 8.62 18.10
CA GLY A 76 12.76 8.18 18.42
C GLY A 76 12.88 6.72 18.86
N THR A 77 11.78 5.95 18.83
CA THR A 77 11.82 4.50 19.07
C THR A 77 12.08 3.76 17.77
N GLY A 78 13.11 2.91 17.76
CA GLY A 78 13.50 2.13 16.58
C GLY A 78 13.52 0.62 16.81
N ILE A 79 13.43 -0.13 15.70
CA ILE A 79 13.53 -1.58 15.65
C ILE A 79 14.57 -1.97 14.61
N VAL A 80 15.60 -2.70 15.05
CA VAL A 80 16.61 -3.25 14.16
C VAL A 80 16.14 -4.57 13.54
N ILE A 81 16.28 -4.69 12.23
CA ILE A 81 15.82 -5.81 11.41
C ILE A 81 17.01 -6.44 10.70
N ASN A 82 17.29 -7.69 11.08
CA ASN A 82 18.33 -8.50 10.46
C ASN A 82 17.68 -9.48 9.49
N SER A 83 17.40 -9.03 8.27
CA SER A 83 16.90 -9.89 7.20
C SER A 83 17.62 -9.61 5.89
N GLN A 84 18.46 -10.57 5.46
CA GLN A 84 19.20 -10.47 4.21
C GLN A 84 18.26 -10.33 3.01
N HIS A 85 17.17 -11.10 3.00
CA HIS A 85 16.21 -11.08 1.90
C HIS A 85 15.53 -9.71 1.74
N VAL A 86 15.17 -9.05 2.85
CA VAL A 86 14.57 -7.70 2.79
C VAL A 86 15.61 -6.69 2.33
N SER A 87 16.81 -6.72 2.91
CA SER A 87 17.90 -5.79 2.58
C SER A 87 18.28 -5.83 1.09
N ASP A 88 18.27 -7.02 0.48
CA ASP A 88 18.65 -7.19 -0.93
C ASP A 88 17.53 -6.84 -1.93
N THR A 89 16.26 -6.81 -1.50
CA THR A 89 15.09 -6.70 -2.40
C THR A 89 14.34 -5.37 -2.29
N ILE A 90 14.65 -4.56 -1.28
CA ILE A 90 13.94 -3.33 -0.96
C ILE A 90 14.20 -2.19 -1.95
N LYS A 91 13.14 -1.43 -2.25
CA LYS A 91 13.16 -0.23 -3.07
C LYS A 91 12.17 0.81 -2.51
N PRO A 92 12.51 2.11 -2.56
CA PRO A 92 11.57 3.16 -2.21
C PRO A 92 10.46 3.28 -3.26
N LEU A 93 9.23 3.45 -2.78
CA LEU A 93 8.07 3.79 -3.58
C LEU A 93 7.58 5.18 -3.13
N ARG A 94 8.05 6.22 -3.81
CA ARG A 94 7.75 7.61 -3.46
C ARG A 94 6.41 8.06 -4.03
N ASN A 95 5.66 8.86 -3.27
CA ASN A 95 4.33 9.37 -3.60
C ASN A 95 3.39 8.27 -4.11
N ALA A 96 3.37 7.12 -3.43
CA ALA A 96 2.59 5.97 -3.83
C ALA A 96 1.08 6.25 -3.76
N GLU A 97 0.67 6.97 -2.72
CA GLU A 97 -0.72 7.36 -2.48
C GLU A 97 -0.78 8.84 -2.06
N ILE A 98 -1.88 9.52 -2.40
CA ILE A 98 -2.18 10.86 -1.91
C ILE A 98 -3.58 10.82 -1.30
N TRP A 99 -3.68 11.10 -0.01
CA TRP A 99 -4.93 11.06 0.72
C TRP A 99 -5.45 12.47 0.97
N GLN A 100 -6.61 12.78 0.41
CA GLN A 100 -7.33 14.01 0.69
C GLN A 100 -8.49 13.71 1.64
N ILE A 101 -8.51 14.37 2.80
CA ILE A 101 -9.53 14.19 3.83
C ILE A 101 -10.06 15.55 4.21
N SER A 102 -11.38 15.72 4.21
CA SER A 102 -12.01 16.94 4.70
C SER A 102 -13.26 16.70 5.51
N ALA A 103 -13.51 17.60 6.46
CA ALA A 103 -14.73 17.58 7.25
C ALA A 103 -15.04 18.98 7.80
N ASP A 104 -16.33 19.23 8.01
CA ASP A 104 -16.84 20.42 8.68
C ASP A 104 -16.80 20.20 10.20
N LEU A 105 -16.18 21.12 10.94
CA LEU A 105 -15.91 20.99 12.38
C LEU A 105 -16.84 21.84 13.24
N TYR A 106 -17.38 22.92 12.70
CA TYR A 106 -18.25 23.81 13.46
C TYR A 106 -19.32 24.47 12.58
N GLY A 107 -20.42 24.88 13.20
CA GLY A 107 -21.53 25.55 12.53
C GLY A 107 -22.42 24.60 11.75
N GLN A 108 -23.30 25.14 10.90
CA GLN A 108 -24.21 24.40 10.00
C GLN A 108 -23.91 24.68 8.52
N ASP A 109 -22.86 25.46 8.25
CA ASP A 109 -22.43 25.74 6.89
C ASP A 109 -21.71 24.52 6.31
N ARG A 110 -21.83 24.34 5.00
CA ARG A 110 -21.14 23.30 4.25
C ARG A 110 -20.06 23.95 3.43
N ILE A 111 -18.82 23.57 3.69
CA ILE A 111 -17.67 24.13 2.99
C ILE A 111 -17.13 23.10 2.01
N THR A 112 -16.81 23.56 0.81
CA THR A 112 -16.16 22.76 -0.22
C THR A 112 -14.84 23.39 -0.57
N VAL A 113 -13.78 22.60 -0.43
CA VAL A 113 -12.42 22.94 -0.84
C VAL A 113 -12.04 22.04 -2.01
N THR A 114 -11.58 22.62 -3.10
CA THR A 114 -10.99 21.90 -4.22
C THR A 114 -9.60 22.44 -4.52
N LEU A 115 -8.70 21.55 -4.94
CA LEU A 115 -7.36 21.87 -5.39
C LEU A 115 -7.24 21.44 -6.86
N GLU A 116 -7.10 22.41 -7.76
CA GLU A 116 -6.97 22.17 -9.19
C GLU A 116 -5.73 22.90 -9.71
N ASN A 117 -4.76 22.17 -10.27
CA ASN A 117 -3.53 22.73 -10.82
C ASN A 117 -2.77 23.69 -9.88
N GLY A 118 -2.79 23.42 -8.57
CA GLY A 118 -2.15 24.27 -7.55
C GLY A 118 -2.98 25.49 -7.10
N LEU A 119 -4.19 25.65 -7.62
CA LEU A 119 -5.15 26.66 -7.19
C LEU A 119 -6.15 26.05 -6.21
N PHE A 120 -6.22 26.62 -5.00
CA PHE A 120 -7.28 26.31 -4.05
C PHE A 120 -8.51 27.12 -4.37
N ASN A 121 -9.65 26.46 -4.45
CA ASN A 121 -10.96 27.10 -4.50
C ASN A 121 -11.74 26.71 -3.24
N VAL A 122 -12.11 27.70 -2.44
CA VAL A 122 -12.89 27.53 -1.23
C VAL A 122 -14.25 28.19 -1.43
N SER A 123 -15.31 27.42 -1.17
CA SER A 123 -16.69 27.91 -1.24
C SER A 123 -17.50 27.48 -0.03
N SER A 124 -18.23 28.43 0.53
CA SER A 124 -19.13 28.27 1.67
C SER A 124 -20.56 28.43 1.21
N LEU A 125 -21.47 27.52 1.58
CA LEU A 125 -22.86 27.58 1.14
C LEU A 125 -23.63 28.76 1.74
N ASN A 126 -23.41 29.06 3.02
CA ASN A 126 -24.08 30.14 3.75
C ASN A 126 -23.22 31.41 3.90
N GLY A 127 -22.04 31.45 3.26
CA GLY A 127 -21.16 32.63 3.29
C GLY A 127 -20.48 32.88 4.64
N THR A 128 -20.37 31.88 5.52
CA THR A 128 -19.79 32.08 6.87
C THR A 128 -18.27 32.09 6.91
N ALA A 129 -17.61 31.49 5.91
CA ALA A 129 -16.16 31.46 5.81
C ALA A 129 -15.57 32.85 5.51
N THR A 130 -14.57 33.28 6.28
CA THR A 130 -13.93 34.59 6.11
C THR A 130 -12.45 34.52 5.85
N ALA A 131 -11.76 33.53 6.41
CA ALA A 131 -10.32 33.39 6.28
C ALA A 131 -9.92 31.94 6.04
N VAL A 132 -8.80 31.75 5.36
CA VAL A 132 -8.17 30.45 5.16
C VAL A 132 -6.72 30.53 5.61
N GLU A 133 -6.28 29.47 6.29
CA GLU A 133 -4.90 29.26 6.71
C GLU A 133 -4.41 27.91 6.15
N ILE A 134 -3.32 27.93 5.38
CA ILE A 134 -2.58 26.72 5.00
C ILE A 134 -1.39 26.56 5.92
N ARG A 135 -1.21 25.34 6.44
CA ARG A 135 -0.05 24.90 7.19
C ARG A 135 0.61 23.72 6.49
N THR A 136 1.92 23.81 6.32
CA THR A 136 2.79 22.75 5.80
C THR A 136 4.04 22.64 6.68
N VAL A 137 4.90 21.67 6.41
CA VAL A 137 6.24 21.59 7.03
C VAL A 137 7.08 22.84 6.72
N SER A 138 6.88 23.44 5.54
CA SER A 138 7.66 24.60 5.06
C SER A 138 7.24 25.94 5.67
N GLY A 139 6.04 26.04 6.22
CA GLY A 139 5.51 27.28 6.81
C GLY A 139 3.99 27.37 6.76
N THR A 140 3.51 28.60 7.01
CA THR A 140 2.08 28.92 7.09
C THR A 140 1.76 30.11 6.19
N GLU A 141 0.65 30.04 5.46
CA GLU A 141 0.14 31.09 4.59
C GLU A 141 -1.33 31.35 4.89
N THR A 142 -1.75 32.62 4.91
CA THR A 142 -3.13 32.99 5.21
C THR A 142 -3.67 33.95 4.16
N TRP A 143 -4.93 33.80 3.79
CA TRP A 143 -5.64 34.77 2.96
C TRP A 143 -7.11 34.90 3.37
N GLN A 144 -7.73 35.97 2.89
CA GLN A 144 -9.12 36.31 3.22
C GLN A 144 -10.04 35.91 2.06
N LEU A 145 -11.25 35.47 2.42
CA LEU A 145 -12.34 35.16 1.50
C LEU A 145 -13.28 36.36 1.40
N GLN A 146 -13.96 36.50 0.27
CA GLN A 146 -15.02 37.49 0.07
C GLN A 146 -16.36 36.76 -0.04
N ASP A 147 -17.30 37.10 0.84
CA ASP A 147 -18.64 36.50 0.89
C ASP A 147 -18.62 34.95 0.93
N GLY A 148 -17.66 34.36 1.66
CA GLY A 148 -17.52 32.91 1.78
C GLY A 148 -16.90 32.21 0.58
N MET A 149 -16.34 32.96 -0.38
CA MET A 149 -15.68 32.40 -1.55
C MET A 149 -14.32 33.04 -1.77
N GLY A 150 -13.40 32.27 -2.37
CA GLY A 150 -12.10 32.78 -2.76
C GLY A 150 -11.22 31.72 -3.38
N GLU A 151 -10.33 32.20 -4.25
CA GLU A 151 -9.35 31.36 -4.92
C GLU A 151 -7.96 31.92 -4.63
N ASN A 152 -7.01 31.04 -4.30
CA ASN A 152 -5.63 31.43 -4.11
C ASN A 152 -4.67 30.29 -4.45
N THR A 153 -3.47 30.65 -4.89
CA THR A 153 -2.35 29.73 -5.10
C THR A 153 -1.41 29.83 -3.91
N THR A 154 -0.92 28.70 -3.39
CA THR A 154 0.13 28.73 -2.35
C THR A 154 1.53 28.69 -2.96
N GLN A 155 2.49 29.30 -2.26
CA GLN A 155 3.92 29.16 -2.57
C GLN A 155 4.60 28.05 -1.74
N LEU A 156 3.86 27.41 -0.84
CA LEU A 156 4.35 26.35 0.04
C LEU A 156 4.52 25.03 -0.71
N SER A 157 5.43 24.19 -0.22
CA SER A 157 5.65 22.85 -0.80
C SER A 157 4.42 21.96 -0.57
N MET A 158 3.97 21.28 -1.64
CA MET A 158 2.92 20.26 -1.59
C MET A 158 3.48 18.84 -1.59
N GLN A 159 4.79 18.68 -1.38
CA GLN A 159 5.45 17.36 -1.37
C GLN A 159 5.21 16.59 -0.07
N ASP A 160 5.02 17.31 1.03
CA ASP A 160 4.69 16.75 2.34
C ASP A 160 3.20 16.91 2.64
N TRP A 161 2.80 16.58 3.88
CA TRP A 161 1.45 16.85 4.34
C TRP A 161 1.13 18.35 4.35
N MET A 162 -0.14 18.66 4.11
CA MET A 162 -0.68 20.00 4.07
C MET A 162 -2.05 20.03 4.74
N VAL A 163 -2.27 21.02 5.60
CA VAL A 163 -3.53 21.28 6.28
C VAL A 163 -4.06 22.64 5.85
N LEU A 164 -5.29 22.69 5.38
CA LEU A 164 -6.03 23.90 5.06
C LEU A 164 -7.18 24.04 6.06
N ASP A 165 -7.08 25.07 6.90
CA ASP A 165 -8.03 25.43 7.93
C ASP A 165 -8.86 26.63 7.45
N VAL A 166 -10.19 26.50 7.46
CA VAL A 166 -11.12 27.58 7.12
C VAL A 166 -11.76 28.11 8.39
N MET A 167 -11.75 29.42 8.55
CA MET A 167 -12.22 30.11 9.76
C MET A 167 -13.40 31.04 9.46
N ASP A 168 -14.24 31.24 10.48
CA ASP A 168 -15.33 32.23 10.46
C ASP A 168 -14.87 33.63 10.91
N SER A 169 -15.81 34.57 10.92
CA SER A 169 -15.59 35.98 11.31
C SER A 169 -15.17 36.16 12.77
N GLU A 170 -15.36 35.14 13.61
CA GLU A 170 -14.93 35.09 15.01
C GLU A 170 -13.60 34.33 15.18
N ASN A 171 -12.94 33.98 14.07
CA ASN A 171 -11.69 33.22 14.02
C ASN A 171 -11.82 31.81 14.63
N ARG A 172 -13.00 31.19 14.51
CA ARG A 172 -13.25 29.79 14.86
C ARG A 172 -13.04 28.90 13.65
N LEU A 173 -12.43 27.74 13.87
CA LEU A 173 -12.25 26.71 12.84
C LEU A 173 -13.59 26.07 12.48
N ILE A 174 -14.03 26.25 11.24
CA ILE A 174 -15.33 25.72 10.74
C ILE A 174 -15.16 24.54 9.80
N HIS A 175 -14.04 24.45 9.08
CA HIS A 175 -13.72 23.34 8.19
C HIS A 175 -12.22 23.09 8.13
N ARG A 176 -11.85 21.82 7.99
CA ARG A 176 -10.48 21.40 7.77
C ARG A 176 -10.41 20.47 6.57
N TRP A 177 -9.47 20.76 5.67
CA TRP A 177 -9.09 19.90 4.57
C TRP A 177 -7.61 19.55 4.73
N VAL A 178 -7.24 18.30 4.50
CA VAL A 178 -5.89 17.79 4.67
C VAL A 178 -5.52 16.99 3.44
N GLN A 179 -4.31 17.19 2.94
CA GLN A 179 -3.69 16.36 1.93
C GLN A 179 -2.43 15.72 2.49
N VAL A 180 -2.31 14.41 2.33
CA VAL A 180 -1.16 13.65 2.81
C VAL A 180 -0.63 12.78 1.67
N PRO A 181 0.48 13.18 1.03
CA PRO A 181 1.27 12.27 0.21
C PRO A 181 1.89 11.21 1.11
N LEU A 182 1.81 9.93 0.70
CA LEU A 182 2.37 8.80 1.43
C LEU A 182 3.40 8.09 0.57
N ASP A 183 4.59 7.92 1.14
CA ASP A 183 5.62 7.04 0.64
C ASP A 183 5.41 5.62 1.16
N GLY A 184 5.98 4.66 0.44
CA GLY A 184 5.95 3.26 0.79
C GLY A 184 7.22 2.53 0.36
N ILE A 185 7.17 1.21 0.51
CA ILE A 185 8.29 0.33 0.24
C ILE A 185 7.87 -0.78 -0.71
N GLN A 186 8.68 -1.03 -1.72
CA GLN A 186 8.54 -2.20 -2.58
C GLN A 186 9.63 -3.23 -2.27
N LEU A 187 9.23 -4.48 -2.04
CA LEU A 187 10.12 -5.63 -2.00
C LEU A 187 10.03 -6.36 -3.35
N ARG A 188 11.16 -6.53 -4.03
CA ARG A 188 11.21 -7.17 -5.35
C ARG A 188 12.07 -8.43 -5.32
N THR A 189 11.42 -9.58 -5.33
CA THR A 189 12.09 -10.89 -5.39
C THR A 189 12.20 -11.33 -6.85
N PRO A 190 13.42 -11.57 -7.38
CA PRO A 190 13.58 -12.11 -8.73
C PRO A 190 13.08 -13.56 -8.78
N LEU A 191 12.36 -13.90 -9.84
CA LEU A 191 11.89 -15.24 -10.17
C LEU A 191 12.37 -15.61 -11.58
N THR A 192 12.20 -16.86 -12.00
CA THR A 192 12.59 -17.31 -13.35
C THR A 192 11.82 -16.56 -14.44
N GLU A 193 10.51 -16.36 -14.26
CA GLU A 193 9.64 -15.63 -15.22
C GLU A 193 9.33 -14.18 -14.78
N GLY A 194 10.28 -13.46 -14.19
CA GLY A 194 10.16 -12.04 -13.89
C GLY A 194 10.49 -11.71 -12.44
N SER A 195 9.63 -10.96 -11.76
CA SER A 195 9.82 -10.67 -10.34
C SER A 195 8.51 -10.61 -9.59
N PHE A 196 8.47 -11.28 -8.44
CA PHE A 196 7.42 -11.10 -7.45
C PHE A 196 7.63 -9.77 -6.72
N GLN A 197 6.59 -8.94 -6.69
CA GLN A 197 6.63 -7.61 -6.07
C GLN A 197 5.66 -7.56 -4.91
N VAL A 198 6.09 -6.99 -3.79
CA VAL A 198 5.22 -6.67 -2.65
C VAL A 198 5.36 -5.20 -2.34
N ASN A 199 4.29 -4.44 -2.52
CA ASN A 199 4.22 -3.04 -2.12
C ASN A 199 3.60 -2.96 -0.73
N LEU A 200 4.30 -2.31 0.19
CA LEU A 200 3.87 -1.96 1.53
C LEU A 200 3.62 -0.46 1.56
N VAL A 201 2.36 -0.06 1.58
CA VAL A 201 1.95 1.35 1.50
C VAL A 201 0.79 1.57 2.45
N ASN A 202 0.87 2.55 3.33
CA ASN A 202 -0.22 2.93 4.22
C ASN A 202 -0.82 1.76 5.05
N GLY A 203 0.04 0.85 5.52
CA GLY A 203 -0.36 -0.39 6.23
C GLY A 203 -1.00 -1.48 5.35
N ALA A 204 -1.21 -1.19 4.06
CA ALA A 204 -1.67 -2.14 3.09
C ALA A 204 -0.53 -2.95 2.47
N ARG A 205 -0.84 -4.17 2.09
CA ARG A 205 0.10 -5.12 1.49
C ARG A 205 -0.46 -5.60 0.17
N ILE A 206 0.23 -5.22 -0.91
CA ILE A 206 -0.19 -5.48 -2.28
C ILE A 206 0.84 -6.40 -2.91
N GLU A 207 0.43 -7.62 -3.23
CA GLU A 207 1.26 -8.60 -3.91
C GLU A 207 1.02 -8.57 -5.42
N GLN A 208 2.08 -8.78 -6.20
CA GLN A 208 2.00 -8.97 -7.63
C GLN A 208 2.97 -10.08 -8.07
N LEU A 209 2.40 -11.19 -8.53
CA LEU A 209 3.15 -12.22 -9.26
C LEU A 209 3.38 -11.78 -10.71
N PRO A 210 4.45 -12.26 -11.37
CA PRO A 210 4.69 -11.97 -12.77
C PRO A 210 3.49 -12.37 -13.63
N ASN A 211 3.06 -11.48 -14.53
CA ASN A 211 1.93 -11.69 -15.44
C ASN A 211 0.58 -11.96 -14.76
N GLN A 212 0.44 -11.67 -13.46
CA GLN A 212 -0.80 -11.79 -12.71
C GLN A 212 -1.30 -10.42 -12.25
N PRO A 213 -2.61 -10.24 -12.07
CA PRO A 213 -3.15 -9.03 -11.48
C PRO A 213 -2.69 -8.90 -10.02
N ILE A 214 -2.64 -7.66 -9.53
CA ILE A 214 -2.34 -7.39 -8.11
C ILE A 214 -3.36 -8.05 -7.18
N GLU A 215 -2.91 -8.47 -6.01
CA GLU A 215 -3.72 -9.00 -4.92
C GLU A 215 -3.49 -8.17 -3.65
N VAL A 216 -4.57 -7.67 -3.05
CA VAL A 216 -4.50 -6.91 -1.80
C VAL A 216 -4.71 -7.87 -0.65
N GLN A 217 -3.68 -8.05 0.16
CA GLN A 217 -3.64 -8.98 1.29
C GLN A 217 -4.02 -8.30 2.61
N SER A 218 -3.66 -7.03 2.77
CA SER A 218 -4.12 -6.17 3.86
C SER A 218 -4.50 -4.79 3.32
N TYR A 219 -5.43 -4.13 4.00
CA TYR A 219 -5.98 -2.84 3.63
C TYR A 219 -5.55 -1.74 4.62
N PRO A 220 -5.58 -0.45 4.21
CA PRO A 220 -5.35 0.66 5.12
C PRO A 220 -6.34 0.69 6.29
N ARG A 221 -5.90 1.26 7.40
CA ARG A 221 -6.66 1.32 8.66
C ARG A 221 -7.70 2.44 8.62
N LEU A 222 -8.86 2.09 8.10
CA LEU A 222 -10.05 2.93 8.07
C LEU A 222 -11.18 2.19 8.79
N ASP A 223 -11.68 2.75 9.89
CA ASP A 223 -12.72 2.11 10.70
C ASP A 223 -13.77 3.11 11.20
N TYR A 224 -14.94 2.58 11.52
CA TYR A 224 -16.01 3.31 12.20
C TYR A 224 -16.62 2.45 13.30
N GLU A 225 -16.91 3.06 14.45
CA GLU A 225 -17.55 2.38 15.58
C GLU A 225 -18.74 3.19 16.10
N GLN A 226 -19.77 2.48 16.56
CA GLN A 226 -20.84 3.08 17.37
C GLN A 226 -20.46 2.93 18.84
N THR A 227 -20.38 4.05 19.54
CA THR A 227 -20.10 4.07 20.97
C THR A 227 -21.29 3.53 21.76
N LEU A 228 -21.05 3.11 23.01
CA LEU A 228 -22.11 2.63 23.90
C LEU A 228 -23.20 3.68 24.18
N GLU A 229 -22.88 4.97 23.98
CA GLU A 229 -23.80 6.09 24.14
C GLU A 229 -24.59 6.41 22.85
N GLY A 230 -24.35 5.65 21.77
CA GLY A 230 -25.00 5.83 20.47
C GLY A 230 -24.34 6.90 19.58
N GLY A 231 -23.16 7.41 19.98
CA GLY A 231 -22.34 8.29 19.16
C GLY A 231 -21.59 7.51 18.08
N LEU A 232 -21.25 8.16 16.97
CA LEU A 232 -20.46 7.56 15.90
C LEU A 232 -19.03 8.08 15.99
N ARG A 233 -18.05 7.19 15.85
CA ARG A 233 -16.63 7.55 15.79
C ARG A 233 -16.03 7.00 14.51
N VAL A 234 -15.22 7.81 13.84
CA VAL A 234 -14.46 7.43 12.66
C VAL A 234 -12.98 7.59 12.98
N SER A 235 -12.20 6.54 12.69
CA SER A 235 -10.77 6.53 12.88
C SER A 235 -10.07 6.23 11.55
N ILE A 236 -9.16 7.13 11.15
CA ILE A 236 -8.31 6.98 9.97
C ILE A 236 -6.87 7.06 10.43
N VAL A 237 -6.12 5.99 10.24
CA VAL A 237 -4.68 5.96 10.54
C VAL A 237 -3.92 5.84 9.22
N LEU A 238 -3.21 6.90 8.88
CA LEU A 238 -2.32 6.97 7.72
C LEU A 238 -0.90 6.65 8.16
N ILE A 239 -0.16 5.90 7.34
CA ILE A 239 1.24 5.57 7.60
C ILE A 239 2.09 6.00 6.41
N ASP A 240 3.04 6.88 6.69
CA ASP A 240 4.06 7.33 5.74
C ASP A 240 5.40 6.66 6.06
N ILE A 241 6.03 6.08 5.03
CA ILE A 241 7.27 5.32 5.18
C ILE A 241 8.36 5.94 4.31
N GLU A 242 9.25 6.72 4.93
CA GLU A 242 10.39 7.32 4.26
C GLU A 242 11.59 6.36 4.29
N ILE A 243 12.21 6.09 3.14
CA ILE A 243 13.52 5.43 3.09
C ILE A 243 14.61 6.48 2.95
N SER A 244 15.54 6.50 3.90
CA SER A 244 16.70 7.40 3.90
C SER A 244 18.01 6.60 3.92
N GLY A 245 19.09 7.17 3.39
CA GLY A 245 20.43 6.60 3.57
C GLY A 245 20.74 5.25 2.89
N PHE A 246 19.89 4.76 1.99
CA PHE A 246 20.04 3.45 1.33
C PHE A 246 21.20 3.40 0.31
N GLU A 247 22.44 3.52 0.78
CA GLU A 247 23.62 3.14 0.02
C GLU A 247 23.83 1.64 0.21
N ARG A 248 23.71 0.88 -0.88
CA ARG A 248 23.81 -0.59 -0.91
C ARG A 248 25.07 -1.09 -0.21
N SER A 249 24.97 -1.42 1.07
CA SER A 249 26.01 -2.10 1.82
C SER A 249 25.53 -3.52 2.14
N THR A 250 26.34 -4.50 1.79
CA THR A 250 25.97 -5.91 1.69
C THR A 250 25.78 -6.63 3.02
N GLU A 251 25.86 -5.93 4.16
CA GLU A 251 25.72 -6.49 5.51
C GLU A 251 25.07 -5.49 6.48
N GLN A 252 24.01 -4.79 6.06
CA GLN A 252 23.32 -3.86 6.96
C GLN A 252 22.01 -4.45 7.51
N SER A 253 21.97 -4.51 8.84
CA SER A 253 20.74 -4.48 9.60
C SER A 253 19.97 -3.21 9.24
N LEU A 254 18.70 -3.35 8.89
CA LEU A 254 17.82 -2.20 8.63
C LEU A 254 17.34 -1.64 9.95
N ASP A 255 17.41 -0.33 10.14
CA ASP A 255 16.78 0.33 11.27
C ASP A 255 15.43 0.91 10.84
N VAL A 256 14.40 0.68 11.66
CA VAL A 256 13.05 1.19 11.42
C VAL A 256 12.66 2.05 12.61
N GLU A 257 12.67 3.36 12.43
CA GLU A 257 12.49 4.36 13.49
C GLU A 257 11.17 5.13 13.33
N SER A 258 10.46 5.33 14.44
CA SER A 258 9.29 6.21 14.50
C SER A 258 9.70 7.68 14.54
N ARG A 259 9.13 8.50 13.66
CA ARG A 259 9.13 9.96 13.77
C ARG A 259 7.95 10.51 14.57
N GLY A 260 7.20 9.64 15.22
CA GLY A 260 6.00 9.99 15.96
C GLY A 260 4.76 10.11 15.07
N ALA A 261 3.71 10.69 15.65
CA ALA A 261 2.40 10.80 15.02
C ALA A 261 1.90 12.25 15.02
N LEU A 262 1.29 12.65 13.91
CA LEU A 262 0.61 13.94 13.73
C LEU A 262 -0.90 13.72 13.76
N LEU A 263 -1.59 14.53 14.55
CA LEU A 263 -3.03 14.49 14.69
C LEU A 263 -3.65 15.61 13.86
N PHE A 264 -4.45 15.23 12.86
CA PHE A 264 -5.11 16.18 11.97
C PHE A 264 -6.53 16.50 12.41
N PHE A 265 -7.23 15.55 13.01
CA PHE A 265 -8.61 15.70 13.48
C PHE A 265 -8.73 15.02 14.85
N GLU A 266 -9.47 15.64 15.77
CA GLU A 266 -9.68 15.17 17.15
C GLU A 266 -11.01 15.69 17.76
N HIS A 267 -11.93 16.11 16.90
CA HIS A 267 -13.14 16.86 17.29
C HIS A 267 -14.39 16.21 16.70
N GLU A 268 -15.55 16.68 17.16
CA GLU A 268 -16.80 16.42 16.44
C GLU A 268 -16.73 17.04 15.05
N ALA A 269 -17.11 16.24 14.05
CA ALA A 269 -17.04 16.60 12.66
C ALA A 269 -18.29 16.10 11.92
N ARG A 270 -18.53 16.69 10.75
CA ARG A 270 -19.67 16.42 9.88
C ARG A 270 -19.23 16.49 8.43
N ASN A 271 -20.04 15.94 7.52
CA ASN A 271 -19.77 15.98 6.08
C ASN A 271 -18.37 15.47 5.69
N LEU A 272 -17.94 14.34 6.26
CA LEU A 272 -16.65 13.72 5.93
C LEU A 272 -16.55 13.45 4.43
N LYS A 273 -15.42 13.82 3.83
CA LYS A 273 -15.05 13.43 2.47
C LYS A 273 -13.65 12.86 2.50
N ILE A 274 -13.50 11.65 1.97
CA ILE A 274 -12.22 10.96 1.81
C ILE A 274 -12.00 10.70 0.33
N MET A 275 -10.86 11.10 -0.20
CA MET A 275 -10.50 10.92 -1.60
C MET A 275 -9.04 10.47 -1.68
N PRO A 276 -8.80 9.15 -1.72
CA PRO A 276 -7.48 8.60 -1.98
C PRO A 276 -7.20 8.63 -3.49
N GLU A 277 -6.01 9.06 -3.85
CA GLU A 277 -5.46 9.00 -5.21
C GLU A 277 -4.26 8.07 -5.22
N PHE A 278 -4.21 7.14 -6.17
CA PHE A 278 -3.17 6.12 -6.27
C PHE A 278 -2.28 6.41 -7.46
N THR A 279 -0.96 6.41 -7.25
CA THR A 279 -0.01 6.54 -8.34
C THR A 279 0.50 5.15 -8.76
N GLY A 280 0.74 4.96 -10.06
CA GLY A 280 1.21 3.70 -10.62
C GLY A 280 0.31 3.10 -11.70
N VAL A 281 0.81 2.08 -12.39
CA VAL A 281 0.14 1.46 -13.55
C VAL A 281 -0.91 0.43 -13.12
N ASP A 282 -0.59 -0.37 -12.10
CA ASP A 282 -1.50 -1.37 -11.52
C ASP A 282 -1.92 -0.91 -10.12
N ASN A 283 -3.05 -0.19 -10.02
CA ASN A 283 -3.49 0.46 -8.79
C ASN A 283 -4.52 -0.39 -7.99
N PRO A 284 -4.51 -0.33 -6.65
CA PRO A 284 -5.43 -1.08 -5.80
C PRO A 284 -6.78 -0.39 -5.58
N GLU A 285 -6.99 0.80 -6.18
CA GLU A 285 -8.13 1.70 -5.93
C GLU A 285 -9.48 0.97 -5.93
N SER A 286 -9.77 0.24 -7.01
CA SER A 286 -11.04 -0.48 -7.15
C SER A 286 -11.26 -1.54 -6.07
N ARG A 287 -10.19 -2.18 -5.58
CA ARG A 287 -10.24 -3.18 -4.52
C ARG A 287 -10.45 -2.53 -3.16
N TYR A 288 -9.82 -1.38 -2.91
CA TYR A 288 -9.99 -0.61 -1.68
C TYR A 288 -11.41 -0.04 -1.57
N LEU A 289 -11.86 0.64 -2.61
CA LEU A 289 -13.21 1.21 -2.65
C LEU A 289 -14.26 0.13 -2.42
N ARG A 290 -14.14 -0.99 -3.14
CA ARG A 290 -15.05 -2.13 -2.92
C ARG A 290 -15.00 -2.65 -1.49
N HIS A 291 -13.82 -2.83 -0.91
CA HIS A 291 -13.70 -3.33 0.47
C HIS A 291 -14.44 -2.45 1.48
N TRP A 292 -14.39 -1.13 1.32
CA TRP A 292 -15.04 -0.20 2.24
C TRP A 292 -16.53 0.06 1.93
N THR A 293 -16.98 -0.08 0.68
CA THR A 293 -18.35 0.26 0.27
C THR A 293 -19.26 -0.93 -0.04
N ASP A 294 -18.77 -2.18 -0.02
CA ASP A 294 -19.58 -3.38 -0.37
C ASP A 294 -20.84 -3.48 0.49
N ALA A 295 -20.73 -3.18 1.79
CA ALA A 295 -21.86 -3.20 2.72
C ALA A 295 -22.93 -2.16 2.34
N TYR A 296 -22.52 -0.95 1.95
CA TYR A 296 -23.43 0.09 1.47
C TYR A 296 -24.20 -0.37 0.22
N ASP A 297 -23.51 -0.99 -0.75
CA ASP A 297 -24.15 -1.48 -1.96
C ASP A 297 -25.16 -2.60 -1.67
N LEU A 298 -24.87 -3.46 -0.69
CA LEU A 298 -25.80 -4.49 -0.22
C LEU A 298 -27.07 -3.88 0.40
N HIS A 299 -26.92 -2.93 1.34
CA HIS A 299 -28.05 -2.27 1.99
C HIS A 299 -28.89 -1.43 1.03
N ARG A 300 -28.25 -0.83 0.01
CA ARG A 300 -28.98 -0.16 -1.08
C ARG A 300 -29.81 -1.15 -1.89
N ALA A 301 -29.27 -2.34 -2.18
CA ALA A 301 -29.97 -3.35 -2.96
C ALA A 301 -31.17 -3.96 -2.21
N THR A 302 -31.11 -4.04 -0.89
CA THR A 302 -32.21 -4.54 -0.04
C THR A 302 -33.27 -3.48 0.27
N GLY A 303 -32.98 -2.19 0.04
CA GLY A 303 -33.90 -1.08 0.30
C GLY A 303 -33.86 -0.56 1.75
N GLU A 304 -32.87 -0.95 2.55
CA GLU A 304 -32.68 -0.58 3.95
C GLU A 304 -31.62 0.52 4.12
N SER A 305 -31.41 1.36 3.09
CA SER A 305 -30.34 2.36 3.09
C SER A 305 -30.51 3.48 4.13
N SER A 306 -31.72 3.66 4.68
CA SER A 306 -31.98 4.68 5.71
C SER A 306 -31.32 4.35 7.06
N ASP A 307 -31.12 3.07 7.32
CA ASP A 307 -30.66 2.57 8.61
C ASP A 307 -29.18 2.13 8.54
N TYR A 308 -28.58 2.27 7.35
CA TYR A 308 -27.18 1.94 7.14
C TYR A 308 -26.26 2.93 7.84
N VAL A 309 -25.31 2.39 8.58
CA VAL A 309 -24.22 3.14 9.18
C VAL A 309 -22.92 2.56 8.66
N GLY A 310 -22.07 3.40 8.09
CA GLY A 310 -20.76 2.99 7.57
C GLY A 310 -20.33 3.80 6.36
N PHE A 311 -19.21 3.39 5.76
CA PHE A 311 -18.68 4.07 4.59
C PHE A 311 -19.50 3.78 3.33
N GLY A 312 -19.57 4.77 2.46
CA GLY A 312 -20.24 4.68 1.17
C GLY A 312 -19.77 5.79 0.22
N PRO A 313 -20.11 5.70 -1.06
CA PRO A 313 -19.76 6.74 -2.02
C PRO A 313 -20.36 8.09 -1.61
N ASN A 314 -19.59 9.15 -1.79
CA ASN A 314 -20.07 10.51 -1.68
C ASN A 314 -20.77 10.89 -2.98
N GLY A 315 -22.04 11.31 -2.90
CA GLY A 315 -22.82 11.69 -4.08
C GLY A 315 -23.13 10.50 -4.99
N ARG A 316 -22.39 10.36 -6.09
CA ARG A 316 -22.66 9.35 -7.12
C ARG A 316 -22.18 7.97 -6.70
N VAL A 317 -22.97 6.94 -7.03
CA VAL A 317 -22.61 5.52 -6.81
C VAL A 317 -21.27 5.13 -7.43
N SER A 318 -20.84 5.81 -8.48
CA SER A 318 -19.54 5.57 -9.10
C SER A 318 -18.34 5.88 -8.21
N GLY A 319 -18.52 6.54 -7.05
CA GLY A 319 -17.43 6.90 -6.14
C GLY A 319 -16.51 8.01 -6.65
N ALA A 320 -16.84 8.61 -7.79
CA ALA A 320 -16.00 9.62 -8.45
C ALA A 320 -15.81 10.91 -7.62
N GLU A 321 -16.70 11.17 -6.66
CA GLU A 321 -16.64 12.32 -5.76
C GLU A 321 -16.05 11.95 -4.39
N GLY A 322 -15.42 10.76 -4.29
CA GLY A 322 -14.83 10.20 -3.08
C GLY A 322 -15.80 9.36 -2.24
N MET A 323 -15.39 9.09 -1.02
CA MET A 323 -16.12 8.31 -0.01
C MET A 323 -16.54 9.21 1.16
N THR A 324 -17.64 8.87 1.80
CA THR A 324 -18.19 9.56 2.97
C THR A 324 -18.75 8.54 3.97
N LEU A 325 -19.19 9.04 5.12
CA LEU A 325 -19.80 8.26 6.18
C LEU A 325 -21.31 8.49 6.18
N HIS A 326 -22.08 7.41 6.08
CA HIS A 326 -23.53 7.43 6.18
C HIS A 326 -23.98 7.09 7.62
N PRO A 327 -25.05 7.73 8.14
CA PRO A 327 -25.83 8.79 7.50
C PRO A 327 -25.14 10.17 7.58
N ASN A 328 -25.13 10.91 6.47
CA ASN A 328 -24.42 12.20 6.36
C ASN A 328 -25.02 13.33 7.22
N SER A 329 -26.21 13.13 7.79
CA SER A 329 -26.90 14.13 8.62
C SER A 329 -26.47 14.12 10.09
N VAL A 330 -25.74 13.09 10.52
CA VAL A 330 -25.37 12.89 11.93
C VAL A 330 -23.91 13.30 12.12
N GLY A 331 -23.62 13.95 13.24
CA GLY A 331 -22.24 14.25 13.63
C GLY A 331 -21.54 13.02 14.20
N PHE A 332 -20.23 12.98 14.02
CA PHE A 332 -19.38 11.90 14.49
C PHE A 332 -18.10 12.48 15.06
N HIS A 333 -17.46 11.75 15.96
CA HIS A 333 -16.11 12.08 16.40
C HIS A 333 -15.12 11.59 15.32
N LEU A 334 -14.24 12.48 14.86
CA LEU A 334 -13.29 12.17 13.80
C LEU A 334 -11.86 12.21 14.34
N ASP A 335 -11.19 11.07 14.24
CA ASP A 335 -9.77 10.91 14.52
C ASP A 335 -9.04 10.61 13.21
N VAL A 336 -8.11 11.48 12.83
CA VAL A 336 -7.23 11.24 11.68
C VAL A 336 -5.80 11.46 12.13
N ILE A 337 -5.00 10.41 12.05
CA ILE A 337 -3.64 10.36 12.55
C ILE A 337 -2.72 9.97 11.40
N LEU A 338 -1.60 10.68 11.26
CA LEU A 338 -0.48 10.31 10.40
C LEU A 338 0.67 9.80 11.25
N GLN A 339 1.02 8.55 11.09
CA GLN A 339 2.20 7.93 11.69
C GLN A 339 3.35 7.97 10.69
N GLN A 340 4.51 8.47 11.11
CA GLN A 340 5.67 8.62 10.23
C GLN A 340 6.76 7.64 10.65
N VAL A 341 7.26 6.87 9.69
CA VAL A 341 8.32 5.89 9.90
C VAL A 341 9.47 6.14 8.95
N VAL A 342 10.70 5.99 9.44
CA VAL A 342 11.91 6.06 8.63
C VAL A 342 12.58 4.70 8.63
N VAL A 343 12.98 4.25 7.43
CA VAL A 343 13.81 3.06 7.26
C VAL A 343 15.20 3.50 6.80
N GLN A 344 16.24 3.03 7.50
CA GLN A 344 17.65 3.37 7.29
C GLN A 344 18.54 2.14 7.13
#